data_AF-A0A1B6I9B3-F1
#
_entry.id   AF-A0A1B6I9B3-F1
#
_cell.length_a   1.000
_cell.length_b   1.000
_cell.length_c   1.000
_cell.angle_alpha   90.00
_cell.angle_beta   90.00
_cell.angle_gamma   90.00
#
_symmetry.space_group_name_H-M   'P 1'
#
loop_
_entity.id
_entity.type
_entity.pdbx_description
1 polymer ?
#
loop_
_entity_poly.entity_id
_entity_poly.type
_entity_poly.pdbx_seq_one_letter_code
_entity_poly.pdbx_strand_id
1 'polypeptide(L)'
;NFQWSKAGVYGLALSPLNSKGYKTLYFHPLAGFREFSVSTKILQDKNKVNGNYHNFKKVGSREQPGHVSTQVMTRNTGILFFNLIDKNALGCWNSNMPYKKDNLAIVAKDDEKMVFLSDTIIDGNDNLWTLSNRLPEYLNDKMDFTKTNFRIFSAPVNDLVFNTACEPFLTSSPKMTSAIEN
;
A
#
# COMPACT_ATOMS: atom_id res chain seq x y z
N ASN A 1 10.89 23.08 1.89
CA ASN A 1 9.72 22.25 1.49
C ASN A 1 10.04 21.52 0.21
N PHE A 2 10.32 20.22 0.32
CA PHE A 2 10.54 19.37 -0.85
C PHE A 2 9.20 19.21 -1.60
N GLN A 3 9.20 19.49 -2.91
CA GLN A 3 8.00 19.44 -3.75
C GLN A 3 8.12 18.26 -4.71
N TRP A 4 7.23 17.28 -4.59
CA TRP A 4 7.18 16.11 -5.45
C TRP A 4 6.63 16.41 -6.86
N SER A 5 6.40 17.67 -7.22
CA SER A 5 5.53 18.11 -8.32
C SER A 5 5.86 17.59 -9.72
N LYS A 6 7.06 17.03 -9.94
CA LYS A 6 7.49 16.44 -11.21
C LYS A 6 7.65 14.91 -11.18
N ALA A 7 7.42 14.26 -10.04
CA ALA A 7 7.65 12.83 -9.88
C ALA A 7 6.53 11.99 -10.53
N GLY A 8 6.90 11.19 -11.54
CA GLY A 8 6.00 10.32 -12.28
C GLY A 8 5.64 9.02 -11.54
N VAL A 9 5.39 7.95 -12.30
CA VAL A 9 5.09 6.61 -11.78
C VAL A 9 6.15 6.18 -10.76
N TYR A 10 5.71 5.71 -9.60
CA TYR A 10 6.62 5.47 -8.47
C TYR A 10 6.33 4.14 -7.76
N GLY A 11 5.18 4.00 -7.10
CA GLY A 11 4.79 2.75 -6.44
C GLY A 11 4.01 1.82 -7.36
N LEU A 12 4.37 0.53 -7.36
CA LEU A 12 3.76 -0.52 -8.18
C LEU A 12 3.43 -1.73 -7.28
N ALA A 13 2.25 -2.32 -7.44
CA ALA A 13 1.87 -3.56 -6.76
C ALA A 13 1.11 -4.51 -7.68
N LEU A 14 1.44 -5.81 -7.57
CA LEU A 14 0.78 -6.85 -8.34
C LEU A 14 -0.29 -7.55 -7.52
N SER A 15 -1.48 -7.71 -8.08
CA SER A 15 -2.56 -8.45 -7.45
C SER A 15 -2.32 -9.96 -7.36
N PRO A 16 -3.15 -10.70 -6.61
CA PRO A 16 -3.32 -12.13 -6.81
C PRO A 16 -3.60 -12.48 -8.28
N LEU A 17 -3.30 -13.72 -8.66
CA LEU A 17 -3.66 -14.22 -9.99
C LEU A 17 -5.18 -14.28 -10.13
N ASN A 18 -5.69 -13.81 -11.26
CA ASN A 18 -7.08 -14.01 -11.63
C ASN A 18 -7.29 -15.41 -12.23
N SER A 19 -8.56 -15.78 -12.45
CA SER A 19 -8.96 -17.08 -13.03
C SER A 19 -8.40 -17.37 -14.43
N LYS A 20 -7.86 -16.36 -15.12
CA LYS A 20 -7.23 -16.47 -16.45
C LYS A 20 -5.70 -16.51 -16.38
N GLY A 21 -5.11 -16.58 -15.18
CA GLY A 21 -3.66 -16.65 -14.99
C GLY A 21 -2.93 -15.31 -15.14
N TYR A 22 -3.63 -14.18 -15.15
CA TYR A 22 -3.03 -12.84 -15.20
C TYR A 22 -3.22 -12.10 -13.89
N LYS A 23 -2.40 -11.07 -13.67
CA LYS A 23 -2.54 -10.16 -12.52
C LYS A 23 -3.05 -8.80 -12.99
N THR A 24 -3.48 -8.00 -12.05
CA THR A 24 -3.65 -6.57 -12.20
C THR A 24 -2.43 -5.90 -11.60
N LEU A 25 -1.78 -5.03 -12.37
CA LEU A 25 -0.77 -4.10 -11.86
C LEU A 25 -1.47 -2.84 -11.39
N TYR A 26 -1.36 -2.53 -10.11
CA TYR A 26 -1.72 -1.24 -9.53
C TYR A 26 -0.50 -0.33 -9.50
N PHE A 27 -0.69 0.94 -9.80
CA PHE A 27 0.38 1.92 -9.79
C PHE A 27 -0.14 3.34 -9.57
N HIS A 28 0.72 4.20 -9.02
CA HIS A 28 0.43 5.62 -8.87
C HIS A 28 1.67 6.47 -9.15
N PRO A 29 1.49 7.75 -9.54
CA PRO A 29 2.57 8.71 -9.49
C PRO A 29 2.88 9.11 -8.04
N LEU A 30 4.12 9.53 -7.78
CA LEU A 30 4.45 10.16 -6.50
C LEU A 30 3.87 11.58 -6.43
N ALA A 31 3.85 12.33 -7.55
CA ALA A 31 3.22 13.65 -7.65
C ALA A 31 1.69 13.58 -7.81
N GLY A 32 1.01 12.78 -7.00
CA GLY A 32 -0.45 12.71 -7.06
C GLY A 32 -1.09 11.69 -6.13
N PHE A 33 -2.41 11.70 -6.16
CA PHE A 33 -3.26 10.94 -5.23
C PHE A 33 -4.12 9.88 -5.94
N ARG A 34 -3.99 9.75 -7.26
CA ARG A 34 -4.76 8.81 -8.07
C ARG A 34 -4.10 7.44 -8.06
N GLU A 35 -4.91 6.41 -7.93
CA GLU A 35 -4.50 5.02 -8.15
C GLU A 35 -4.94 4.60 -9.55
N PHE A 36 -4.07 3.91 -10.26
CA PHE A 36 -4.32 3.38 -11.59
C PHE A 36 -4.12 1.87 -11.62
N SER A 37 -4.71 1.23 -12.62
CA SER A 37 -4.50 -0.19 -12.86
C SER A 37 -4.43 -0.54 -14.33
N VAL A 38 -3.77 -1.66 -14.61
CA VAL A 38 -3.72 -2.29 -15.93
C VAL A 38 -3.57 -3.81 -15.77
N SER A 39 -4.16 -4.60 -16.67
CA SER A 39 -3.93 -6.05 -16.66
C SER A 39 -2.53 -6.39 -17.16
N THR A 40 -1.83 -7.30 -16.49
CA THR A 40 -0.54 -7.80 -16.96
C THR A 40 -0.64 -8.52 -18.30
N LYS A 41 -1.83 -8.98 -18.70
CA LYS A 41 -2.10 -9.50 -20.05
C LYS A 41 -1.74 -8.46 -21.13
N ILE A 42 -2.02 -7.19 -20.88
CA ILE A 42 -1.69 -6.09 -21.80
C ILE A 42 -0.18 -5.84 -21.82
N LEU A 43 0.46 -5.88 -20.65
CA LEU A 43 1.90 -5.61 -20.50
C LEU A 43 2.79 -6.73 -21.05
N GLN A 44 2.32 -7.98 -21.00
CA GLN A 44 3.03 -9.16 -21.51
C GLN A 44 2.86 -9.35 -23.02
N ASP A 45 1.94 -8.63 -23.66
CA ASP A 45 1.69 -8.69 -25.09
C ASP A 45 2.62 -7.75 -25.86
N LYS A 46 3.65 -8.32 -26.49
CA LYS A 46 4.67 -7.57 -27.26
C LYS A 46 4.09 -6.78 -28.43
N ASN A 47 2.87 -7.07 -28.88
CA ASN A 47 2.22 -6.32 -29.97
C ASN A 47 1.50 -5.07 -29.47
N LYS A 48 1.33 -4.89 -28.15
CA LYS A 48 0.59 -3.76 -27.55
C LYS A 48 1.51 -2.67 -27.04
N VAL A 49 2.49 -2.25 -27.84
CA VAL A 49 3.45 -1.19 -27.44
C VAL A 49 2.86 0.21 -27.61
N ASN A 50 1.99 0.42 -28.61
CA ASN A 50 1.44 1.73 -28.97
C ASN A 50 -0.09 1.76 -28.87
N GLY A 51 -0.66 2.95 -28.62
CA GLY A 51 -2.11 3.18 -28.64
C GLY A 51 -2.91 2.44 -27.54
N ASN A 52 -2.24 1.82 -26.57
CA ASN A 52 -2.86 0.97 -25.57
C ASN A 52 -3.29 1.75 -24.30
N TYR A 53 -3.12 3.08 -24.26
CA TYR A 53 -3.32 3.90 -23.06
C TYR A 53 -4.73 3.78 -22.48
N HIS A 54 -5.74 3.51 -23.31
CA HIS A 54 -7.11 3.25 -22.88
C HIS A 54 -7.27 1.99 -22.01
N ASN A 55 -6.30 1.06 -22.02
CA ASN A 55 -6.31 -0.12 -21.16
C ASN A 55 -5.91 0.19 -19.73
N PHE A 56 -5.31 1.36 -19.48
CA PHE A 56 -4.97 1.84 -18.16
C PHE A 56 -6.18 2.56 -17.58
N LYS A 57 -6.61 2.14 -16.40
CA LYS A 57 -7.84 2.60 -15.77
C LYS A 57 -7.51 3.36 -14.50
N LYS A 58 -8.22 4.46 -14.25
CA LYS A 58 -8.24 5.09 -12.93
C LYS A 58 -9.06 4.18 -12.01
N VAL A 59 -8.45 3.76 -10.91
CA VAL A 59 -9.10 2.95 -9.86
C VAL A 59 -9.84 3.86 -8.90
N GLY A 60 -9.19 4.95 -8.47
CA GLY A 60 -9.76 5.90 -7.52
C GLY A 60 -8.79 7.02 -7.18
N SER A 61 -9.06 7.72 -6.08
CA SER A 61 -8.20 8.74 -5.52
C SER A 61 -8.16 8.65 -4.00
N ARG A 62 -6.99 8.88 -3.41
CA ARG A 62 -6.80 9.15 -1.99
C ARG A 62 -7.19 10.59 -1.65
N GLU A 63 -7.48 10.86 -0.39
CA GLU A 63 -7.66 12.22 0.12
C GLU A 63 -6.32 12.97 0.17
N GLN A 64 -6.38 14.30 0.12
CA GLN A 64 -5.21 15.16 0.23
C GLN A 64 -5.00 15.62 1.69
N PRO A 65 -3.76 15.65 2.19
CA PRO A 65 -2.54 15.12 1.56
C PRO A 65 -2.53 13.57 1.61
N GLY A 66 -1.84 12.90 0.69
CA GLY A 66 -1.95 11.45 0.49
C GLY A 66 -0.98 10.86 -0.53
N HIS A 67 0.21 11.46 -0.66
CA HIS A 67 1.29 10.95 -1.48
C HIS A 67 1.76 9.60 -0.95
N VAL A 68 2.16 8.74 -1.89
CA VAL A 68 2.61 7.39 -1.59
C VAL A 68 3.99 7.17 -2.18
N SER A 69 4.91 6.62 -1.39
CA SER A 69 6.26 6.24 -1.81
C SER A 69 6.33 4.81 -2.35
N THR A 70 5.59 3.88 -1.79
CA THR A 70 5.57 2.49 -2.26
C THR A 70 4.24 1.84 -1.88
N GLN A 71 3.97 0.72 -2.53
CA GLN A 71 2.82 -0.11 -2.23
C GLN A 71 3.13 -1.57 -2.49
N VAL A 72 2.48 -2.45 -1.73
CA VAL A 72 2.60 -3.89 -1.87
C VAL A 72 1.22 -4.51 -1.68
N MET A 73 0.94 -5.62 -2.35
CA MET A 73 -0.32 -6.34 -2.20
C MET A 73 -0.09 -7.74 -1.66
N THR A 74 -0.97 -8.19 -0.78
CA THR A 74 -0.97 -9.58 -0.29
C THR A 74 -1.17 -10.55 -1.46
N ARG A 75 -0.48 -11.69 -1.42
CA ARG A 75 -0.44 -12.64 -2.54
C ARG A 75 -1.80 -13.31 -2.80
N ASN A 76 -2.58 -13.50 -1.74
CA ASN A 76 -3.80 -14.31 -1.75
C ASN A 76 -5.08 -13.48 -1.54
N THR A 77 -5.06 -12.54 -0.58
CA THR A 77 -6.28 -11.81 -0.18
C THR A 77 -6.52 -10.52 -0.95
N GLY A 78 -5.53 -10.02 -1.69
CA GLY A 78 -5.67 -8.80 -2.50
C GLY A 78 -5.76 -7.51 -1.68
N ILE A 79 -5.20 -7.48 -0.47
CA ILE A 79 -5.09 -6.28 0.36
C ILE A 79 -3.86 -5.51 -0.10
N LEU A 80 -4.08 -4.29 -0.59
CA LEU A 80 -3.04 -3.34 -0.94
C LEU A 80 -2.64 -2.56 0.32
N PHE A 81 -1.37 -2.57 0.68
CA PHE A 81 -0.78 -1.65 1.65
C PHE A 81 0.01 -0.56 0.93
N PHE A 82 -0.04 0.66 1.45
CA PHE A 82 0.64 1.81 0.85
C PHE A 82 1.14 2.80 1.90
N ASN A 83 2.32 3.35 1.67
CA ASN A 83 2.98 4.27 2.61
C ASN A 83 2.51 5.71 2.41
N LEU A 84 1.82 6.30 3.39
CA LEU A 84 1.35 7.68 3.34
C LEU A 84 2.41 8.63 3.92
N ILE A 85 3.32 9.09 3.06
CA ILE A 85 4.49 9.90 3.48
C ILE A 85 4.12 11.28 4.03
N ASP A 86 2.95 11.82 3.65
CA ASP A 86 2.48 13.10 4.20
C ASP A 86 1.82 12.94 5.59
N LYS A 87 1.53 11.70 5.99
CA LYS A 87 0.76 11.38 7.21
C LYS A 87 1.55 10.57 8.23
N ASN A 88 2.82 10.25 7.95
CA ASN A 88 3.66 9.36 8.76
C ASN A 88 2.96 8.03 9.08
N ALA A 89 2.31 7.45 8.07
CA ALA A 89 1.36 6.36 8.29
C ALA A 89 1.43 5.28 7.21
N LEU A 90 1.07 4.05 7.59
CA LEU A 90 0.80 2.94 6.69
C LEU A 90 -0.71 2.87 6.47
N GLY A 91 -1.13 2.91 5.20
CA GLY A 91 -2.52 2.75 4.80
C GLY A 91 -2.77 1.38 4.17
N CYS A 92 -4.04 1.01 4.08
CA CYS A 92 -4.48 -0.20 3.39
C CYS A 92 -5.74 0.03 2.55
N TRP A 93 -6.00 -0.91 1.64
CA TRP A 93 -7.24 -1.04 0.87
C TRP A 93 -7.45 -2.50 0.47
N ASN A 94 -8.67 -3.02 0.66
CA ASN A 94 -9.05 -4.33 0.12
C ASN A 94 -9.52 -4.16 -1.33
N SER A 95 -8.81 -4.78 -2.29
CA SER A 95 -9.13 -4.60 -3.73
C SER A 95 -10.47 -5.19 -4.18
N ASN A 96 -11.16 -5.96 -3.32
CA ASN A 96 -12.54 -6.40 -3.55
C ASN A 96 -13.57 -5.29 -3.28
N MET A 97 -13.15 -4.17 -2.70
CA MET A 97 -14.00 -3.02 -2.38
C MET A 97 -13.71 -1.84 -3.30
N PRO A 98 -14.70 -0.99 -3.63
CA PRO A 98 -14.45 0.23 -4.40
C PRO A 98 -13.35 1.10 -3.77
N TYR A 99 -12.43 1.66 -4.57
CA TYR A 99 -11.37 2.54 -4.06
C TYR A 99 -11.95 3.94 -3.75
N LYS A 100 -12.52 4.07 -2.55
CA LYS A 100 -13.11 5.31 -2.02
C LYS A 100 -12.77 5.44 -0.54
N LYS A 101 -12.87 6.67 -0.01
CA LYS A 101 -12.51 7.03 1.37
C LYS A 101 -12.94 5.99 2.41
N ASP A 102 -14.21 5.59 2.39
CA ASP A 102 -14.79 4.66 3.38
C ASP A 102 -14.14 3.26 3.38
N ASN A 103 -13.46 2.88 2.30
CA ASN A 103 -12.80 1.59 2.12
C ASN A 103 -11.26 1.69 2.24
N LEU A 104 -10.74 2.86 2.58
CA LEU A 104 -9.32 3.08 2.88
C LEU A 104 -9.18 3.22 4.39
N ALA A 105 -8.15 2.60 4.97
CA ALA A 105 -7.86 2.74 6.39
C ALA A 105 -6.38 3.06 6.62
N ILE A 106 -6.08 3.71 7.75
CA ILE A 106 -4.72 3.81 8.30
C ILE A 106 -4.59 2.70 9.34
N VAL A 107 -3.57 1.86 9.19
CA VAL A 107 -3.34 0.67 10.03
C VAL A 107 -2.19 0.86 11.00
N ALA A 108 -1.29 1.80 10.72
CA ALA A 108 -0.22 2.22 11.64
C ALA A 108 0.12 3.69 11.38
N LYS A 109 0.43 4.42 12.45
CA LYS A 109 0.87 5.82 12.39
C LYS A 109 1.75 6.13 13.59
N ASP A 110 2.87 6.81 13.34
CA ASP A 110 3.74 7.34 14.38
C ASP A 110 4.48 8.57 13.83
N ASP A 111 4.16 9.75 14.35
CA ASP A 111 4.70 11.02 13.85
C ASP A 111 6.18 11.23 14.22
N GLU A 112 6.74 10.42 15.13
CA GLU A 112 8.16 10.43 15.46
C GLU A 112 8.92 9.32 14.74
N LYS A 113 8.37 8.11 14.67
CA LYS A 113 9.12 6.94 14.21
C LYS A 113 8.88 6.61 12.74
N MET A 114 7.78 7.06 12.14
CA MET A 114 7.37 6.75 10.77
C MET A 114 7.43 7.96 9.80
N VAL A 115 8.37 8.88 10.03
CA VAL A 115 8.48 10.17 9.30
C VAL A 115 8.56 10.05 7.79
N PHE A 116 9.32 9.08 7.27
CA PHE A 116 9.32 8.79 5.84
C PHE A 116 9.41 7.29 5.61
N LEU A 117 8.25 6.66 5.45
CA LEU A 117 8.18 5.24 5.09
C LEU A 117 8.63 5.09 3.63
N SER A 118 9.87 4.69 3.41
CA SER A 118 10.47 4.64 2.07
C SER A 118 10.14 3.38 1.30
N ASP A 119 9.99 2.25 2.00
CA ASP A 119 9.68 0.96 1.36
C ASP A 119 8.84 0.04 2.26
N THR A 120 8.12 -0.90 1.67
CA THR A 120 7.21 -1.84 2.33
C THR A 120 7.08 -3.10 1.50
N ILE A 121 7.28 -4.25 2.14
CA ILE A 121 7.18 -5.58 1.52
C ILE A 121 6.32 -6.51 2.38
N ILE A 122 5.85 -7.61 1.79
CA ILE A 122 5.20 -8.71 2.51
C ILE A 122 6.04 -9.96 2.26
N ASP A 123 6.43 -10.63 3.34
CA ASP A 123 7.25 -11.85 3.26
C ASP A 123 6.42 -13.10 2.95
N GLY A 124 7.04 -14.28 2.97
CA GLY A 124 6.36 -15.55 2.70
C GLY A 124 5.43 -16.03 3.81
N ASN A 125 5.50 -15.43 5.00
CA ASN A 125 4.72 -15.78 6.19
C ASN A 125 3.61 -14.76 6.48
N ASP A 126 3.25 -13.94 5.48
CA ASP A 126 2.27 -12.86 5.60
C ASP A 126 2.58 -11.86 6.73
N ASN A 127 3.87 -11.59 6.99
CA ASN A 127 4.29 -10.40 7.74
C ASN A 127 4.57 -9.25 6.79
N LEU A 128 4.05 -8.08 7.12
CA LEU A 128 4.40 -6.84 6.47
C LEU A 128 5.64 -6.26 7.15
N TRP A 129 6.61 -5.84 6.34
CA TRP A 129 7.82 -5.16 6.77
C TRP A 129 7.86 -3.77 6.13
N THR A 130 8.16 -2.73 6.91
CA THR A 130 8.28 -1.37 6.38
C THR A 130 9.52 -0.66 6.91
N LEU A 131 10.22 0.04 6.02
CA LEU A 131 11.41 0.84 6.32
C LEU A 131 11.00 2.31 6.46
N SER A 132 11.29 2.90 7.61
CA SER A 132 11.22 4.34 7.82
C SER A 132 12.61 4.96 7.89
N ASN A 133 12.74 6.16 7.32
CA ASN A 133 13.93 6.98 7.46
C ASN A 133 13.57 8.47 7.66
N ARG A 134 14.59 9.33 7.72
CA ARG A 134 14.47 10.79 7.84
C ARG A 134 14.85 11.52 6.54
N LEU A 135 14.51 10.95 5.37
CA LEU A 135 14.87 11.54 4.07
C LEU A 135 14.48 13.02 3.93
N PRO A 136 13.30 13.49 4.37
CA PRO A 136 12.98 14.91 4.32
C PRO A 136 13.96 15.78 5.12
N GLU A 137 14.42 15.33 6.29
CA GLU A 137 15.39 16.07 7.10
C GLU A 137 16.78 16.06 6.44
N TYR A 138 17.19 14.91 5.89
CA TYR A 138 18.45 14.78 5.15
C TYR A 138 18.51 15.73 3.94
N LEU A 139 17.46 15.75 3.12
CA LEU A 139 17.38 16.61 1.93
C LEU A 139 17.32 18.11 2.24
N ASN A 140 17.07 18.50 3.50
CA ASN A 140 17.07 19.89 3.93
C ASN A 140 18.26 20.21 4.85
N ASP A 141 19.29 19.37 4.90
CA ASP A 141 20.49 19.52 5.74
C ASP A 141 20.17 19.70 7.24
N LYS A 142 19.10 19.04 7.70
CA LYS A 142 18.57 19.15 9.08
C LYS A 142 18.61 17.85 9.87
N MET A 143 19.19 16.79 9.30
CA MET A 143 19.24 15.48 9.91
C MET A 143 20.19 15.48 11.12
N ASP A 144 19.67 15.08 12.27
CA ASP A 144 20.45 14.90 13.49
C ASP A 144 21.08 13.49 13.52
N PHE A 145 22.37 13.42 13.23
CA PHE A 145 23.11 12.15 13.18
C PHE A 145 23.33 11.49 14.56
N THR A 146 23.00 12.17 15.66
CA THR A 146 23.04 11.59 17.01
C THR A 146 21.79 10.77 17.35
N LYS A 147 20.72 10.88 16.54
CA LYS A 147 19.44 10.19 16.75
C LYS A 147 19.29 8.95 15.86
N THR A 148 18.34 8.08 16.23
CA THR A 148 17.92 6.96 15.38
C THR A 148 17.18 7.47 14.15
N ASN A 149 17.83 7.34 13.00
CA ASN A 149 17.37 7.89 11.74
C ASN A 149 16.72 6.88 10.80
N PHE A 150 16.98 5.59 11.00
CA PHE A 150 16.45 4.49 10.18
C PHE A 150 15.79 3.47 11.09
N ARG A 151 14.63 2.96 10.71
CA ARG A 151 13.85 1.97 11.47
C ARG A 151 13.21 0.96 10.54
N ILE A 152 13.19 -0.30 10.94
CA ILE A 152 12.41 -1.34 10.28
C ILE A 152 11.32 -1.76 11.26
N PHE A 153 10.08 -1.80 10.77
CA PHE A 153 8.93 -2.31 11.53
C PHE A 153 8.40 -3.56 10.85
N SER A 154 7.81 -4.45 11.65
CA SER A 154 7.12 -5.64 11.16
C SER A 154 5.87 -5.92 11.96
N ALA A 155 4.83 -6.40 11.28
CA ALA A 155 3.63 -6.93 11.93
C ALA A 155 2.96 -7.98 11.04
N PRO A 156 2.24 -8.96 11.62
CA PRO A 156 1.38 -9.84 10.84
C PRO A 156 0.32 -9.04 10.09
N VAL A 157 0.08 -9.39 8.82
CA VAL A 157 -0.92 -8.71 7.97
C VAL A 157 -2.31 -8.72 8.60
N ASN A 158 -2.71 -9.84 9.19
CA ASN A 158 -4.02 -9.98 9.82
C ASN A 158 -4.21 -9.03 11.00
N ASP A 159 -3.17 -8.85 11.83
CA ASP A 159 -3.21 -7.93 12.97
C ASP A 159 -3.35 -6.48 12.51
N LEU A 160 -2.69 -6.11 11.40
CA LEU A 160 -2.78 -4.75 10.84
C LEU A 160 -4.19 -4.42 10.33
N VAL A 161 -4.90 -5.38 9.75
CA VAL A 161 -6.20 -5.12 9.08
C VAL A 161 -7.40 -5.45 9.94
N PHE A 162 -7.21 -6.09 11.09
CA PHE A 162 -8.28 -6.49 12.00
C PHE A 162 -9.16 -5.29 12.41
N ASN A 163 -10.48 -5.45 12.30
CA ASN A 163 -11.47 -4.40 12.55
C ASN A 163 -11.28 -3.12 11.73
N THR A 164 -10.67 -3.22 10.54
CA THR A 164 -10.55 -2.11 9.60
C THR A 164 -11.39 -2.37 8.35
N ALA A 165 -11.60 -1.32 7.54
CA ALA A 165 -12.26 -1.44 6.23
C ALA A 165 -11.49 -2.33 5.22
N CYS A 166 -10.25 -2.71 5.54
CA CYS A 166 -9.41 -3.56 4.70
C CYS A 166 -9.49 -5.05 5.08
N GLU A 167 -10.11 -5.37 6.21
CA GLU A 167 -10.27 -6.75 6.64
C GLU A 167 -11.00 -7.55 5.54
N PRO A 168 -10.47 -8.70 5.09
CA PRO A 168 -11.21 -9.57 4.21
C PRO A 168 -12.50 -10.00 4.89
N PHE A 169 -13.61 -10.00 4.15
CA PHE A 169 -14.79 -10.73 4.57
C PHE A 169 -14.45 -12.21 4.55
N LEU A 170 -13.89 -12.73 5.64
CA LEU A 170 -13.94 -14.15 5.89
C LEU A 170 -15.44 -14.47 5.95
N THR A 171 -15.92 -15.39 5.11
CA THR A 171 -17.11 -16.16 5.45
C THR A 171 -16.89 -16.60 6.89
N SER A 172 -17.61 -16.00 7.83
CA SER A 172 -17.37 -16.21 9.26
C SER A 172 -17.36 -17.71 9.54
N SER A 173 -16.20 -18.30 9.76
CA SER A 173 -16.17 -19.56 10.49
C SER A 173 -16.77 -19.25 11.85
N PRO A 174 -17.81 -19.97 12.30
CA PRO A 174 -18.38 -19.74 13.62
C PRO A 174 -17.26 -19.84 14.64
N LYS A 175 -17.10 -18.82 15.48
CA LYS A 175 -16.23 -18.91 16.65
C LYS A 175 -16.73 -20.10 17.48
N MET A 176 -15.89 -21.11 17.67
CA MET A 176 -16.08 -22.04 18.79
C MET A 176 -15.90 -21.22 20.07
N THR A 177 -17.01 -20.75 20.63
CA THR A 177 -17.06 -20.37 22.04
C THR A 177 -16.83 -21.63 22.85
N SER A 178 -15.66 -21.76 23.45
CA SER A 178 -15.43 -22.69 24.55
C SER A 178 -16.33 -22.25 25.71
N ALA A 179 -17.45 -22.94 25.88
CA ALA A 179 -18.14 -22.96 27.15
C ALA A 179 -17.23 -23.70 28.14
N ILE A 180 -16.62 -22.95 29.05
CA ILE A 180 -16.19 -23.49 30.33
C ILE A 180 -17.14 -22.84 31.34
N GLU A 181 -18.17 -23.60 31.71
CA GLU A 181 -19.02 -23.30 32.85
C GLU A 181 -18.22 -23.59 34.13
N ASN A 182 -18.27 -22.65 35.07
CA ASN A 182 -18.11 -22.89 36.50
C ASN A 182 -19.45 -22.54 37.15
#